data_AF-A0A7C2GQA2-F1
#
_entry.id   AF-A0A7C2GQA2-F1
#
_cell.length_a   1.000
_cell.length_b   1.000
_cell.length_c   1.000
_cell.angle_alpha   90.00
_cell.angle_beta   90.00
_cell.angle_gamma   90.00
#
_symmetry.space_group_name_H-M   'P 1'
#
loop_
_entity.id
_entity.type
_entity.pdbx_description
1 polymer ?
#
loop_
_entity_poly.entity_id
_entity_poly.type
_entity_poly.pdbx_seq_one_letter_code
_entity_poly.pdbx_strand_id
1 'polypeptide(L)'
;MTRGFIIIILFALTSLIMIYAQNYEQDVFSTARGPLKITFFGHASLMLEWAGQVIYIDPVTQFADYSQLPKADLILITHDHYDHFDLKAINLLSLEKTTVVLTQKCAARFPGGRIMANGETIKIDDLVIEAVPAYNIVHMRSQGVPYHPKGEGNGYVLTLGDKRIYLAGDTENIPEMKNLKNIDIAFLPMNLPYTMTPEMAADAARAIRPRILYPYHYGETDPNQLVNLLKGEQGIEIRIRKMK
;
A
#
# COMPACT_ATOMS: atom_id res chain seq x y z
N MET A 1 -40.86 -66.15 -12.11
CA MET A 1 -40.48 -65.14 -11.11
C MET A 1 -38.98 -64.90 -11.22
N THR A 2 -38.56 -64.02 -12.12
CA THR A 2 -37.16 -63.66 -12.36
C THR A 2 -36.97 -62.20 -11.97
N ARG A 3 -36.36 -61.97 -10.81
CA ARG A 3 -36.02 -60.63 -10.30
C ARG A 3 -34.77 -60.13 -11.01
N GLY A 4 -34.92 -59.15 -11.90
CA GLY A 4 -33.80 -58.40 -12.47
C GLY A 4 -33.27 -57.40 -11.45
N PHE A 5 -31.96 -57.47 -11.16
CA PHE A 5 -31.26 -56.46 -10.38
C PHE A 5 -30.88 -55.30 -11.30
N ILE A 6 -31.38 -54.10 -11.01
CA ILE A 6 -30.94 -52.86 -11.63
C ILE A 6 -29.69 -52.40 -10.87
N ILE A 7 -28.54 -52.41 -11.54
CA ILE A 7 -27.30 -51.81 -11.04
C ILE A 7 -27.37 -50.31 -11.38
N ILE A 8 -27.58 -49.48 -10.36
CA ILE A 8 -27.44 -48.02 -10.47
C ILE A 8 -25.95 -47.70 -10.34
N ILE A 9 -25.31 -47.36 -11.46
CA ILE A 9 -23.94 -46.84 -11.47
C ILE A 9 -24.03 -45.35 -11.12
N LEU A 10 -23.67 -45.03 -9.87
CA LEU A 10 -23.57 -43.66 -9.38
C LEU A 10 -22.28 -43.04 -9.92
N PHE A 11 -22.37 -42.22 -10.96
CA PHE A 11 -21.24 -41.38 -11.38
C PHE A 11 -21.02 -40.27 -10.34
N ALA A 12 -20.04 -40.45 -9.47
CA ALA A 12 -19.55 -39.39 -8.61
C ALA A 12 -18.74 -38.40 -9.47
N LEU A 13 -19.38 -37.30 -9.86
CA LEU A 13 -18.71 -36.18 -10.51
C LEU A 13 -17.87 -35.45 -9.45
N THR A 14 -16.59 -35.82 -9.30
CA THR A 14 -15.65 -35.05 -8.48
C THR A 14 -15.26 -33.79 -9.25
N SER A 15 -15.89 -32.66 -8.94
CA SER A 15 -15.44 -31.35 -9.43
C SER A 15 -14.10 -31.02 -8.79
N LEU A 16 -13.01 -31.11 -9.57
CA LEU A 16 -11.75 -30.47 -9.20
C LEU A 16 -11.97 -28.96 -9.24
N ILE A 17 -12.13 -28.34 -8.06
CA ILE A 17 -12.01 -26.89 -7.93
C ILE A 17 -10.50 -26.59 -7.97
N MET A 18 -10.00 -26.15 -9.13
CA MET A 18 -8.68 -25.54 -9.21
C MET A 18 -8.74 -24.19 -8.49
N ILE A 19 -8.19 -24.14 -7.27
CA ILE A 19 -7.90 -22.89 -6.58
C ILE A 19 -6.73 -22.25 -7.33
N TYR A 20 -7.02 -21.25 -8.16
CA TYR A 20 -5.97 -20.39 -8.69
C TYR A 20 -5.49 -19.49 -7.54
N ALA A 21 -4.39 -19.88 -6.89
CA ALA A 21 -3.68 -18.97 -6.00
C ALA A 21 -3.12 -17.83 -6.85
N GLN A 22 -3.57 -16.59 -6.58
CA GLN A 22 -3.01 -15.41 -7.21
C GLN A 22 -1.59 -15.20 -6.67
N ASN A 23 -0.59 -15.45 -7.52
CA ASN A 23 0.82 -15.23 -7.16
C ASN A 23 1.15 -13.75 -7.32
N TYR A 24 1.12 -13.02 -6.21
CA TYR A 24 1.60 -11.64 -6.13
C TYR A 24 3.12 -11.58 -6.10
N GLU A 25 3.69 -10.51 -6.66
CA GLU A 25 5.13 -10.27 -6.53
C GLU A 25 5.46 -9.98 -5.05
N GLN A 26 6.67 -10.36 -4.63
CA GLN A 26 7.13 -10.19 -3.26
C GLN A 26 8.61 -9.85 -3.21
N ASP A 27 8.96 -8.97 -2.26
CA ASP A 27 10.34 -8.67 -1.90
C ASP A 27 10.56 -8.91 -0.41
N VAL A 28 11.72 -9.44 -0.06
CA VAL A 28 12.10 -9.73 1.33
C VAL A 28 13.34 -8.93 1.70
N PHE A 29 13.28 -8.28 2.86
CA PHE A 29 14.36 -7.49 3.44
C PHE A 29 14.74 -8.04 4.80
N SER A 30 16.03 -8.04 5.10
CA SER A 30 16.48 -8.33 6.46
C SER A 30 16.30 -7.11 7.35
N THR A 31 15.78 -7.32 8.56
CA THR A 31 15.71 -6.30 9.61
C THR A 31 16.33 -6.85 10.90
N ALA A 32 16.58 -5.97 11.87
CA ALA A 32 17.03 -6.36 13.22
C ALA A 32 16.07 -7.31 13.97
N ARG A 33 14.80 -7.46 13.53
CA ARG A 33 13.81 -8.36 14.14
C ARG A 33 13.21 -9.39 13.18
N GLY A 34 14.06 -9.90 12.28
CA GLY A 34 13.68 -10.91 11.31
C GLY A 34 13.32 -10.33 9.94
N PRO A 35 12.84 -11.17 9.01
CA PRO A 35 12.54 -10.71 7.67
C PRO A 35 11.31 -9.79 7.67
N LEU A 36 11.40 -8.72 6.90
CA LEU A 36 10.26 -7.95 6.41
C LEU A 36 9.94 -8.46 5.00
N LYS A 37 8.74 -8.97 4.78
CA LYS A 37 8.24 -9.32 3.45
C LYS A 37 7.21 -8.28 3.02
N ILE A 38 7.35 -7.80 1.78
CA ILE A 38 6.39 -6.88 1.15
C ILE A 38 5.75 -7.62 -0.02
N THR A 39 4.43 -7.68 -0.04
CA THR A 39 3.62 -8.22 -1.13
C THR A 39 2.93 -7.08 -1.88
N PHE A 40 3.01 -7.13 -3.21
CA PHE A 40 2.54 -6.08 -4.12
C PHE A 40 1.21 -6.49 -4.76
N PHE A 41 0.08 -5.87 -4.38
CA PHE A 41 -1.23 -6.25 -4.92
C PHE A 41 -1.61 -5.48 -6.19
N GLY A 42 -1.24 -4.21 -6.28
CA GLY A 42 -1.61 -3.29 -7.36
C GLY A 42 -1.76 -1.87 -6.83
N HIS A 43 -1.71 -0.88 -7.71
CA HIS A 43 -1.92 0.54 -7.39
C HIS A 43 -1.11 1.02 -6.16
N ALA A 44 -1.75 1.25 -5.02
CA ALA A 44 -1.11 1.55 -3.73
C ALA A 44 -1.30 0.46 -2.66
N SER A 45 -2.01 -0.63 -2.97
CA SER A 45 -2.35 -1.70 -2.03
C SER A 45 -1.15 -2.62 -1.78
N LEU A 46 -0.74 -2.73 -0.52
CA LEU A 46 0.39 -3.56 -0.08
C LEU A 46 0.03 -4.40 1.14
N MET A 47 0.72 -5.52 1.30
CA MET A 47 0.79 -6.25 2.58
C MET A 47 2.23 -6.37 3.03
N LEU A 48 2.49 -6.01 4.28
CA LEU A 48 3.77 -6.17 4.94
C LEU A 48 3.62 -7.25 6.01
N GLU A 49 4.52 -8.22 6.00
CA GLU A 49 4.66 -9.22 7.07
C GLU A 49 5.99 -8.99 7.78
N TRP A 50 5.95 -8.72 9.07
CA TRP A 50 7.15 -8.46 9.87
C TRP A 50 6.93 -8.80 11.34
N ALA A 51 7.90 -9.45 11.97
CA ALA A 51 7.87 -9.84 13.39
C ALA A 51 6.56 -10.57 13.81
N GLY A 52 5.98 -11.36 12.91
CA GLY A 52 4.72 -12.09 13.13
C GLY A 52 3.45 -11.26 12.98
N GLN A 53 3.54 -9.97 12.65
CA GLN A 53 2.41 -9.10 12.34
C GLN A 53 2.11 -9.06 10.85
N VAL A 54 0.82 -8.93 10.52
CA VAL A 54 0.33 -8.65 9.17
C VAL A 54 -0.22 -7.22 9.10
N ILE A 55 0.37 -6.39 8.25
CA ILE A 55 0.05 -4.98 8.10
C ILE A 55 -0.42 -4.73 6.66
N TYR A 56 -1.60 -4.16 6.49
CA TYR A 56 -2.11 -3.76 5.17
C TYR A 56 -2.03 -2.26 4.98
N ILE A 57 -1.62 -1.84 3.79
CA ILE A 57 -1.62 -0.43 3.38
C ILE A 57 -2.65 -0.29 2.27
N ASP A 58 -3.60 0.64 2.46
CA ASP A 58 -4.62 1.01 1.48
C ASP A 58 -5.26 -0.20 0.75
N PRO A 59 -5.80 -1.20 1.47
CA PRO A 59 -6.30 -2.41 0.84
C PRO A 59 -7.58 -2.11 0.04
N VAL A 60 -7.61 -2.45 -1.25
CA VAL A 60 -8.80 -2.28 -2.13
C VAL A 60 -9.16 -3.56 -2.87
N THR A 61 -10.42 -4.02 -2.75
CA THR A 61 -10.88 -5.33 -3.25
C THR A 61 -10.76 -5.51 -4.77
N GLN A 62 -10.53 -4.44 -5.51
CA GLN A 62 -10.21 -4.50 -6.94
C GLN A 62 -8.88 -5.24 -7.22
N PHE A 63 -7.90 -5.15 -6.32
CA PHE A 63 -6.55 -5.67 -6.54
C PHE A 63 -6.31 -7.05 -5.88
N ALA A 64 -7.17 -7.44 -4.94
CA ALA A 64 -7.05 -8.73 -4.27
C ALA A 64 -8.37 -9.26 -3.71
N ASP A 65 -8.49 -10.58 -3.68
CA ASP A 65 -9.49 -11.27 -2.87
C ASP A 65 -9.00 -11.40 -1.43
N TYR A 66 -9.22 -10.34 -0.64
CA TYR A 66 -8.85 -10.30 0.78
C TYR A 66 -9.59 -11.33 1.66
N SER A 67 -10.60 -12.03 1.15
CA SER A 67 -11.21 -13.13 1.88
C SER A 67 -10.28 -14.35 2.03
N GLN A 68 -9.33 -14.50 1.10
CA GLN A 68 -8.37 -15.60 1.04
C GLN A 68 -7.00 -15.24 1.64
N LEU A 69 -6.81 -14.01 2.09
CA LEU A 69 -5.55 -13.51 2.64
C LEU A 69 -5.53 -13.56 4.18
N PRO A 70 -4.34 -13.55 4.81
CA PRO A 70 -4.22 -13.46 6.26
C PRO A 70 -4.98 -12.27 6.84
N LYS A 71 -5.51 -12.41 8.05
CA LYS A 71 -6.19 -11.29 8.73
C LYS A 71 -5.17 -10.27 9.21
N ALA A 72 -5.59 -9.01 9.20
CA ALA A 72 -4.73 -7.89 9.57
C ALA A 72 -4.58 -7.78 11.09
N ASP A 73 -3.36 -7.56 11.56
CA ASP A 73 -3.15 -6.98 12.89
C ASP A 73 -3.29 -5.45 12.83
N LEU A 74 -2.84 -4.86 11.71
CA LEU A 74 -2.88 -3.42 11.45
C LEU A 74 -3.32 -3.12 10.02
N ILE A 75 -4.16 -2.11 9.85
CA ILE A 75 -4.51 -1.53 8.54
C ILE A 75 -4.18 -0.04 8.59
N LEU A 76 -3.41 0.45 7.63
CA LEU A 76 -3.10 1.87 7.46
C LEU A 76 -3.84 2.38 6.24
N ILE A 77 -4.60 3.46 6.42
CA ILE A 77 -5.31 4.17 5.36
C ILE A 77 -4.72 5.57 5.21
N THR A 78 -4.25 5.89 4.00
CA THR A 78 -3.61 7.19 3.69
C THR A 78 -4.63 8.32 3.54
N HIS A 79 -5.76 8.09 2.87
CA HIS A 79 -6.81 9.07 2.65
C HIS A 79 -8.14 8.42 2.20
N ASP A 80 -9.19 9.23 1.96
CA ASP A 80 -10.57 8.76 1.86
C ASP A 80 -11.08 8.40 0.44
N HIS A 81 -10.21 8.50 -0.58
CA HIS A 81 -10.57 8.15 -1.95
C HIS A 81 -10.77 6.63 -2.11
N TYR A 82 -11.61 6.24 -3.07
CA TYR A 82 -12.14 4.88 -3.18
C TYR A 82 -11.09 3.84 -3.58
N ASP A 83 -10.01 4.27 -4.20
CA ASP A 83 -8.86 3.48 -4.63
C ASP A 83 -7.78 3.33 -3.55
N HIS A 84 -8.03 3.87 -2.34
CA HIS A 84 -7.23 3.65 -1.13
C HIS A 84 -8.07 3.22 0.08
N PHE A 85 -9.33 3.66 0.15
CA PHE A 85 -10.23 3.43 1.27
C PHE A 85 -11.46 2.62 0.83
N ASP A 86 -11.32 1.30 0.92
CA ASP A 86 -12.37 0.33 0.66
C ASP A 86 -12.87 -0.31 1.96
N LEU A 87 -14.06 0.11 2.41
CA LEU A 87 -14.72 -0.44 3.60
C LEU A 87 -14.91 -1.97 3.52
N LYS A 88 -15.13 -2.52 2.33
CA LYS A 88 -15.29 -3.97 2.16
C LYS A 88 -13.98 -4.69 2.42
N ALA A 89 -12.87 -4.19 1.88
CA ALA A 89 -11.54 -4.75 2.14
C ALA A 89 -11.19 -4.67 3.63
N ILE A 90 -11.41 -3.51 4.25
CA ILE A 90 -11.17 -3.30 5.69
C ILE A 90 -11.96 -4.32 6.52
N ASN A 91 -13.25 -4.50 6.24
CA ASN A 91 -14.10 -5.45 6.96
C ASN A 91 -13.71 -6.92 6.72
N LEU A 92 -13.30 -7.29 5.50
CA LEU A 92 -12.81 -8.64 5.19
C LEU A 92 -11.51 -8.98 5.94
N LEU A 93 -10.66 -7.99 6.16
CA LEU A 93 -9.36 -8.14 6.81
C LEU A 93 -9.40 -8.04 8.34
N SER A 94 -10.38 -7.31 8.88
CA SER A 94 -10.45 -7.00 10.31
C SER A 94 -10.94 -8.18 11.16
N LEU A 95 -10.33 -8.30 12.32
CA LEU A 95 -10.78 -9.06 13.49
C LEU A 95 -11.04 -8.09 14.66
N GLU A 96 -11.54 -8.60 15.78
CA GLU A 96 -11.79 -7.80 16.99
C GLU A 96 -10.52 -7.05 17.48
N LYS A 97 -9.34 -7.66 17.32
CA LYS A 97 -8.06 -7.08 17.73
C LYS A 97 -7.38 -6.20 16.67
N THR A 98 -7.95 -6.08 15.47
CA THR A 98 -7.31 -5.32 14.38
C THR A 98 -7.32 -3.84 14.69
N THR A 99 -6.16 -3.19 14.61
CA THR A 99 -6.09 -1.72 14.68
C THR A 99 -6.20 -1.16 13.26
N VAL A 100 -7.13 -0.24 13.04
CA VAL A 100 -7.21 0.53 11.79
C VAL A 100 -6.75 1.95 12.07
N VAL A 101 -5.64 2.38 11.48
CA VAL A 101 -5.12 3.74 11.55
C VAL A 101 -5.49 4.48 10.28
N LEU A 102 -6.03 5.69 10.42
CA LEU A 102 -6.61 6.42 9.32
C LEU A 102 -6.62 7.94 9.56
N THR A 103 -6.97 8.72 8.54
CA THR A 103 -7.13 10.18 8.67
C THR A 103 -8.47 10.53 9.32
N GLN A 104 -8.60 11.78 9.81
CA GLN A 104 -9.87 12.29 10.35
C GLN A 104 -11.04 12.14 9.35
N LYS A 105 -10.77 12.28 8.05
CA LYS A 105 -11.80 12.21 7.00
C LYS A 105 -12.29 10.79 6.78
N CYS A 106 -11.39 9.80 6.80
CA CYS A 106 -11.76 8.39 6.76
C CYS A 106 -12.60 7.97 7.97
N ALA A 107 -12.31 8.55 9.16
CA ALA A 107 -13.02 8.23 10.41
C ALA A 107 -14.52 8.55 10.34
N ALA A 108 -14.91 9.54 9.51
CA ALA A 108 -16.31 9.87 9.28
C ALA A 108 -17.09 8.72 8.61
N ARG A 109 -16.40 7.83 7.87
CA ARG A 109 -16.97 6.67 7.18
C ARG A 109 -16.63 5.34 7.86
N PHE A 110 -15.58 5.29 8.67
CA PHE A 110 -15.20 4.15 9.51
C PHE A 110 -15.03 4.60 10.97
N PRO A 111 -16.13 4.67 11.76
CA PRO A 111 -16.03 5.00 13.17
C PRO A 111 -15.28 3.90 13.92
N GLY A 112 -14.42 4.30 14.87
CA GLY A 112 -13.63 3.37 15.70
C GLY A 112 -12.19 3.14 15.21
N GLY A 113 -11.82 3.68 14.04
CA GLY A 113 -10.42 3.77 13.64
C GLY A 113 -9.62 4.72 14.53
N ARG A 114 -8.33 4.44 14.69
CA ARG A 114 -7.36 5.34 15.34
C ARG A 114 -7.00 6.45 14.37
N ILE A 115 -7.48 7.66 14.65
CA ILE A 115 -7.14 8.84 13.85
C ILE A 115 -5.67 9.20 14.08
N MET A 116 -4.96 9.50 12.99
CA MET A 116 -3.65 10.16 13.04
C MET A 116 -3.65 11.41 12.15
N ALA A 117 -3.18 12.51 12.71
CA ALA A 117 -2.93 13.76 12.00
C ALA A 117 -1.47 13.86 11.52
N ASN A 118 -1.20 14.69 10.51
CA ASN A 118 0.16 14.98 10.05
C ASN A 118 1.06 15.43 11.23
N GLY A 119 2.24 14.83 11.34
CA GLY A 119 3.23 15.11 12.39
C GLY A 119 3.09 14.24 13.63
N GLU A 120 2.02 13.44 13.75
CA GLU A 120 1.86 12.53 14.88
C GLU A 120 2.72 11.27 14.72
N THR A 121 3.18 10.76 15.86
CA THR A 121 3.90 9.49 15.95
C THR A 121 3.21 8.59 16.95
N ILE A 122 2.97 7.35 16.58
CA ILE A 122 2.48 6.32 17.49
C ILE A 122 3.40 5.10 17.47
N LYS A 123 3.29 4.29 18.51
CA LYS A 123 3.98 3.01 18.61
C LYS A 123 2.94 1.92 18.88
N ILE A 124 2.99 0.86 18.07
CA ILE A 124 2.18 -0.35 18.23
C ILE A 124 3.18 -1.51 18.34
N ASP A 125 3.29 -2.10 19.52
CA ASP A 125 4.35 -3.05 19.87
C ASP A 125 5.75 -2.51 19.51
N ASP A 126 6.44 -3.11 18.54
CA ASP A 126 7.78 -2.70 18.11
C ASP A 126 7.79 -1.87 16.81
N LEU A 127 6.61 -1.62 16.23
CA LEU A 127 6.42 -0.77 15.07
C LEU A 127 6.21 0.67 15.52
N VAL A 128 7.01 1.59 14.97
CA VAL A 128 6.77 3.04 15.08
C VAL A 128 6.17 3.54 13.77
N ILE A 129 5.12 4.33 13.87
CA ILE A 129 4.36 4.88 12.74
C ILE A 129 4.37 6.40 12.87
N GLU A 130 4.91 7.08 11.88
CA GLU A 130 4.86 8.54 11.76
C GLU A 130 3.89 8.90 10.64
N ALA A 131 2.87 9.70 10.92
CA ALA A 131 2.01 10.28 9.88
C ALA A 131 2.68 11.54 9.34
N VAL A 132 2.88 11.61 8.04
CA VAL A 132 3.52 12.76 7.36
C VAL A 132 2.59 13.36 6.31
N PRO A 133 2.76 14.63 5.91
CA PRO A 133 1.86 15.24 4.93
C PRO A 133 1.87 14.54 3.57
N ALA A 134 0.70 14.46 2.93
CA ALA A 134 0.52 14.02 1.55
C ALA A 134 -0.56 14.89 0.88
N TYR A 135 -0.18 15.67 -0.15
CA TYR A 135 -1.08 16.64 -0.78
C TYR A 135 -0.59 17.13 -2.16
N ASN A 136 -1.47 17.78 -2.93
CA ASN A 136 -1.13 18.43 -4.20
C ASN A 136 -0.68 19.89 -4.03
N ILE A 137 0.35 20.30 -4.77
CA ILE A 137 0.82 21.68 -4.89
C ILE A 137 0.35 22.29 -6.21
N VAL A 138 0.47 21.57 -7.33
CA VAL A 138 0.23 22.08 -8.69
C VAL A 138 -0.96 21.43 -9.36
N HIS A 139 -1.19 20.13 -9.18
CA HIS A 139 -2.30 19.44 -9.85
C HIS A 139 -3.62 19.67 -9.11
N MET A 140 -4.57 20.24 -9.84
CA MET A 140 -5.86 20.66 -9.32
C MET A 140 -6.99 20.12 -10.20
N ARG A 141 -8.14 19.91 -9.59
CA ARG A 141 -9.44 19.81 -10.25
C ARG A 141 -9.79 21.15 -10.90
N SER A 142 -10.87 21.17 -11.67
CA SER A 142 -11.47 22.41 -12.15
C SER A 142 -11.70 23.38 -10.98
N GLN A 143 -11.54 24.68 -11.26
CA GLN A 143 -11.65 25.77 -10.27
C GLN A 143 -10.51 25.83 -9.23
N GLY A 144 -9.39 25.14 -9.46
CA GLY A 144 -8.19 25.27 -8.62
C GLY A 144 -8.28 24.54 -7.28
N VAL A 145 -9.18 23.55 -7.17
CA VAL A 145 -9.33 22.72 -5.97
C VAL A 145 -8.38 21.52 -6.07
N PRO A 146 -7.49 21.27 -5.09
CA PRO A 146 -6.57 20.13 -5.17
C PRO A 146 -7.31 18.79 -5.20
N TYR A 147 -6.71 17.78 -5.84
CA TYR A 147 -7.22 16.41 -5.70
C TYR A 147 -7.10 15.94 -4.25
N HIS A 148 -5.97 16.26 -3.62
CA HIS A 148 -5.59 15.95 -2.25
C HIS A 148 -5.23 17.25 -1.50
N PRO A 149 -6.16 17.83 -0.73
CA PRO A 149 -5.92 19.06 0.03
C PRO A 149 -4.88 18.87 1.15
N LYS A 150 -4.08 19.91 1.41
CA LYS A 150 -3.08 19.90 2.48
C LYS A 150 -3.74 19.69 3.85
N GLY A 151 -3.23 18.72 4.61
CA GLY A 151 -3.71 18.38 5.94
C GLY A 151 -4.83 17.33 5.99
N GLU A 152 -5.33 16.88 4.84
CA GLU A 152 -6.36 15.82 4.79
C GLU A 152 -5.78 14.42 4.60
N GLY A 153 -4.72 14.28 3.78
CA GLY A 153 -4.04 13.03 3.50
C GLY A 153 -2.81 12.81 4.39
N ASN A 154 -2.51 11.53 4.64
CA ASN A 154 -1.28 11.09 5.28
C ASN A 154 -0.45 10.27 4.29
N GLY A 155 0.84 10.56 4.21
CA GLY A 155 1.84 9.53 4.01
C GLY A 155 2.19 8.91 5.37
N TYR A 156 2.87 7.76 5.37
CA TYR A 156 3.35 7.11 6.60
C TYR A 156 4.82 6.75 6.49
N VAL A 157 5.57 6.96 7.58
CA VAL A 157 6.89 6.34 7.77
C VAL A 157 6.77 5.25 8.82
N LEU A 158 7.12 4.02 8.44
CA LEU A 158 7.13 2.85 9.30
C LEU A 158 8.56 2.53 9.69
N THR A 159 8.84 2.48 10.99
CA THR A 159 10.11 1.96 11.51
C THR A 159 9.91 0.53 11.98
N LEU A 160 10.48 -0.41 11.22
CA LEU A 160 10.38 -1.87 11.41
C LEU A 160 11.77 -2.40 11.76
N GLY A 161 12.11 -2.34 13.05
CA GLY A 161 13.45 -2.66 13.53
C GLY A 161 14.45 -1.57 13.13
N ASP A 162 15.43 -1.93 12.31
CA ASP A 162 16.46 -1.02 11.77
C ASP A 162 16.15 -0.57 10.33
N LYS A 163 14.91 -0.72 9.87
CA LYS A 163 14.46 -0.27 8.55
C LYS A 163 13.39 0.80 8.67
N ARG A 164 13.50 1.85 7.86
CA ARG A 164 12.47 2.89 7.71
C ARG A 164 11.87 2.85 6.31
N ILE A 165 10.54 2.68 6.25
CA ILE A 165 9.79 2.62 4.99
C ILE A 165 8.89 3.83 4.89
N TYR A 166 8.99 4.57 3.80
CA TYR A 166 8.10 5.68 3.49
C TYR A 166 7.04 5.26 2.46
N LEU A 167 5.78 5.39 2.83
CA LEU A 167 4.60 5.18 2.00
C LEU A 167 3.97 6.55 1.76
N ALA A 168 4.13 7.11 0.56
CA ALA A 168 3.81 8.51 0.34
C ALA A 168 2.31 8.84 0.33
N GLY A 169 1.44 7.83 0.20
CA GLY A 169 0.04 8.06 -0.16
C GLY A 169 -0.06 8.76 -1.51
N ASP A 170 -1.10 9.57 -1.67
CA ASP A 170 -1.29 10.42 -2.85
C ASP A 170 -0.80 11.83 -2.55
N THR A 171 0.30 12.19 -3.21
CA THR A 171 1.00 13.45 -2.99
C THR A 171 1.78 13.87 -4.21
N GLU A 172 2.18 15.13 -4.23
CA GLU A 172 3.24 15.64 -5.10
C GLU A 172 4.59 15.69 -4.37
N ASN A 173 5.62 16.21 -5.03
CA ASN A 173 6.98 16.39 -4.50
C ASN A 173 7.07 17.53 -3.48
N ILE A 174 6.32 17.41 -2.39
CA ILE A 174 6.18 18.42 -1.34
C ILE A 174 7.51 18.73 -0.62
N PRO A 175 7.72 19.97 -0.15
CA PRO A 175 8.98 20.36 0.50
C PRO A 175 9.27 19.57 1.79
N GLU A 176 8.24 19.09 2.49
CA GLU A 176 8.36 18.28 3.70
C GLU A 176 9.12 16.97 3.48
N MET A 177 9.17 16.44 2.25
CA MET A 177 9.94 15.24 1.91
C MET A 177 11.44 15.40 2.21
N LYS A 178 11.99 16.63 2.18
CA LYS A 178 13.40 16.93 2.54
C LYS A 178 13.70 16.71 4.03
N ASN A 179 12.66 16.70 4.86
CA ASN A 179 12.77 16.48 6.30
C ASN A 179 12.81 15.00 6.64
N LEU A 180 12.40 14.11 5.73
CA LEU A 180 12.50 12.66 5.94
C LEU A 180 13.98 12.27 6.06
N LYS A 181 14.31 11.46 7.07
CA LYS A 181 15.68 11.02 7.36
C LYS A 181 15.75 9.49 7.32
N ASN A 182 16.87 9.01 6.79
CA ASN A 182 17.27 7.60 6.82
C ASN A 182 16.19 6.66 6.28
N ILE A 183 15.54 7.03 5.16
CA ILE A 183 14.55 6.16 4.52
C ILE A 183 15.29 5.04 3.78
N ASP A 184 15.04 3.79 4.14
CA ASP A 184 15.61 2.65 3.44
C ASP A 184 14.80 2.32 2.19
N ILE A 185 13.47 2.36 2.29
CA ILE A 185 12.55 2.01 1.21
C ILE A 185 11.51 3.12 1.06
N ALA A 186 11.27 3.60 -0.15
CA ALA A 186 10.21 4.56 -0.44
C ALA A 186 9.25 4.05 -1.53
N PHE A 187 7.98 4.37 -1.37
CA PHE A 187 6.92 4.18 -2.35
C PHE A 187 6.39 5.55 -2.76
N LEU A 188 6.54 5.91 -4.05
CA LEU A 188 6.16 7.21 -4.57
C LEU A 188 5.08 7.07 -5.66
N PRO A 189 3.95 7.80 -5.57
CA PRO A 189 2.88 7.71 -6.56
C PRO A 189 3.31 8.41 -7.84
N MET A 190 2.84 7.94 -9.00
CA MET A 190 3.30 8.49 -10.28
C MET A 190 2.23 8.42 -11.37
N ASN A 191 1.03 8.90 -11.08
CA ASN A 191 -0.07 9.01 -12.05
C ASN A 191 -0.62 10.43 -12.16
N LEU A 192 -0.96 10.81 -13.38
CA LEU A 192 -1.64 12.07 -13.67
C LEU A 192 -3.15 11.84 -13.88
N PRO A 193 -3.98 12.83 -13.54
CA PRO A 193 -3.64 14.15 -12.99
C PRO A 193 -3.54 14.18 -11.45
N TYR A 194 -3.50 13.03 -10.76
CA TYR A 194 -3.78 12.95 -9.32
C TYR A 194 -2.56 13.19 -8.42
N THR A 195 -1.37 12.74 -8.85
CA THR A 195 -0.16 12.70 -8.02
C THR A 195 1.04 13.32 -8.74
N MET A 196 2.11 12.58 -9.03
CA MET A 196 3.34 13.10 -9.62
C MET A 196 3.51 12.72 -11.10
N THR A 197 4.15 13.61 -11.85
CA THR A 197 4.84 13.23 -13.10
C THR A 197 6.09 12.39 -12.77
N PRO A 198 6.69 11.68 -13.74
CA PRO A 198 7.99 11.04 -13.54
C PRO A 198 9.10 11.99 -13.07
N GLU A 199 9.12 13.24 -13.55
CA GLU A 199 10.07 14.27 -13.12
C GLU A 199 9.86 14.68 -11.66
N MET A 200 8.61 14.90 -11.26
CA MET A 200 8.28 15.20 -9.86
C MET A 200 8.67 14.04 -8.94
N ALA A 201 8.40 12.79 -9.36
CA ALA A 201 8.80 11.59 -8.62
C ALA A 201 10.34 11.46 -8.52
N ALA A 202 11.07 11.81 -9.59
CA ALA A 202 12.53 11.85 -9.56
C ALA A 202 13.06 12.91 -8.59
N ASP A 203 12.45 14.10 -8.55
CA ASP A 203 12.82 15.17 -7.62
C ASP A 203 12.51 14.80 -6.17
N ALA A 204 11.37 14.18 -5.91
CA ALA A 204 11.02 13.61 -4.61
C ALA A 204 12.06 12.55 -4.19
N ALA A 205 12.42 11.64 -5.08
CA ALA A 205 13.44 10.62 -4.81
C ALA A 205 14.80 11.23 -4.46
N ARG A 206 15.24 12.29 -5.16
CA ARG A 206 16.49 13.02 -4.84
C ARG A 206 16.42 13.74 -3.49
N ALA A 207 15.26 14.25 -3.11
CA ALA A 207 15.06 14.89 -1.81
C ALA A 207 15.12 13.89 -0.65
N ILE A 208 14.53 12.70 -0.85
CA ILE A 208 14.41 11.66 0.18
C ILE A 208 15.69 10.81 0.27
N ARG A 209 16.35 10.57 -0.87
CA ARG A 209 17.49 9.66 -1.04
C ARG A 209 17.24 8.25 -0.44
N PRO A 210 16.14 7.56 -0.81
CA PRO A 210 15.89 6.22 -0.30
C PRO A 210 16.89 5.23 -0.89
N ARG A 211 17.27 4.18 -0.15
CA ARG A 211 18.13 3.13 -0.70
C ARG A 211 17.43 2.36 -1.82
N ILE A 212 16.13 2.12 -1.64
CA ILE A 212 15.27 1.44 -2.61
C ILE A 212 14.04 2.30 -2.88
N LEU A 213 13.71 2.47 -4.15
CA LEU A 213 12.54 3.20 -4.62
C LEU A 213 11.61 2.29 -5.42
N TYR A 214 10.35 2.24 -5.00
CA TYR A 214 9.25 1.67 -5.76
C TYR A 214 8.37 2.79 -6.31
N PRO A 215 8.32 3.02 -7.63
CA PRO A 215 7.17 3.69 -8.20
C PRO A 215 5.94 2.80 -8.00
N TYR A 216 4.87 3.36 -7.43
CA TYR A 216 3.57 2.71 -7.30
C TYR A 216 2.47 3.67 -7.78
N HIS A 217 1.21 3.25 -7.74
CA HIS A 217 0.07 4.12 -8.07
C HIS A 217 0.31 4.87 -9.40
N TYR A 218 0.85 4.15 -10.39
CA TYR A 218 1.35 4.75 -11.62
C TYR A 218 0.36 4.61 -12.77
N GLY A 219 -0.69 3.80 -12.65
CA GLY A 219 -1.70 3.63 -13.69
C GLY A 219 -1.08 3.28 -15.04
N GLU A 220 -1.33 4.12 -16.05
CA GLU A 220 -0.76 3.96 -17.39
C GLU A 220 0.62 4.62 -17.57
N THR A 221 1.14 5.33 -16.57
CA THR A 221 2.47 5.95 -16.64
C THR A 221 3.54 4.86 -16.77
N ASP A 222 4.42 4.99 -17.76
CA ASP A 222 5.55 4.06 -17.92
C ASP A 222 6.61 4.29 -16.82
N PRO A 223 6.80 3.34 -15.87
CA PRO A 223 7.78 3.48 -14.80
C PRO A 223 9.23 3.53 -15.28
N ASN A 224 9.52 3.12 -16.52
CA ASN A 224 10.87 3.24 -17.08
C ASN A 224 11.28 4.71 -17.32
N GLN A 225 10.34 5.64 -17.41
CA GLN A 225 10.67 7.08 -17.47
C GLN A 225 11.40 7.52 -16.21
N LEU A 226 10.93 7.10 -15.03
CA LEU A 226 11.60 7.37 -13.76
C LEU A 226 12.98 6.72 -13.68
N VAL A 227 13.11 5.47 -14.16
CA VAL A 227 14.40 4.77 -14.23
C VAL A 227 15.40 5.55 -15.08
N ASN A 228 14.97 6.08 -16.23
CA ASN A 228 15.82 6.87 -17.11
C ASN A 228 16.19 8.22 -16.49
N LEU A 229 15.27 8.90 -15.81
CA LEU A 229 15.50 10.19 -15.16
C LEU A 229 16.49 10.11 -13.98
N LEU A 230 16.52 8.97 -13.30
CA LEU A 230 17.43 8.70 -12.18
C LEU A 230 18.63 7.86 -12.60
N LYS A 231 18.86 7.68 -13.91
CA LYS A 231 20.01 6.94 -14.41
C LYS A 231 21.32 7.62 -13.98
N GLY A 232 22.15 6.87 -13.26
CA GLY A 232 23.43 7.35 -12.74
C GLY A 232 23.35 8.01 -11.36
N GLU A 233 22.15 8.18 -10.80
CA GLU A 233 21.99 8.59 -9.41
C GLU A 233 22.48 7.46 -8.49
N GLN A 234 23.55 7.71 -7.73
CA GLN A 234 24.15 6.70 -6.87
C GLN A 234 23.37 6.56 -5.57
N GLY A 235 23.12 5.32 -5.16
CA GLY A 235 22.53 5.00 -3.86
C GLY A 235 20.99 4.90 -3.86
N ILE A 236 20.33 5.03 -5.01
CA ILE A 236 18.90 4.75 -5.17
C ILE A 236 18.74 3.57 -6.13
N GLU A 237 18.31 2.42 -5.61
CA GLU A 237 17.93 1.25 -6.39
C GLU A 237 16.45 1.31 -6.73
N ILE A 238 16.09 1.42 -8.02
CA ILE A 238 14.70 1.45 -8.45
C ILE A 238 14.22 0.03 -8.76
N ARG A 239 13.09 -0.35 -8.17
CA ARG A 239 12.45 -1.65 -8.40
C ARG A 239 11.05 -1.44 -8.94
N ILE A 240 10.81 -1.95 -10.15
CA ILE A 240 9.48 -1.93 -10.76
C ILE A 240 8.74 -3.21 -10.37
N ARG A 241 7.53 -3.06 -9.85
CA ARG A 241 6.57 -4.13 -9.55
C ARG A 241 5.25 -3.78 -10.23
N LYS A 242 4.34 -4.74 -10.35
CA LYS A 242 3.00 -4.58 -10.93
C LYS A 242 2.10 -3.77 -9.99
N MET A 243 2.35 -2.47 -9.93
CA MET A 243 1.67 -1.48 -9.07
C MET A 243 0.90 -0.46 -9.91
N LYS A 244 0.36 -0.94 -11.03
CA LYS A 244 -0.55 -0.20 -11.89
C LYS A 244 -1.89 0.01 -11.22
#